data_AF-A0A7X9SWL6-F1
#
_entry.id   AF-A0A7X9SWL6-F1
#
_cell.length_a   1.000
_cell.length_b   1.000
_cell.length_c   1.000
_cell.angle_alpha   90.00
_cell.angle_beta   90.00
_cell.angle_gamma   90.00
#
_symmetry.space_group_name_H-M   'P 1'
#
loop_
_entity.id
_entity.type
_entity.pdbx_description
1 polymer ?
#
loop_
_entity_poly.entity_id
_entity_poly.type
_entity_poly.pdbx_seq_one_letter_code
_entity_poly.pdbx_strand_id
1 'polypeptide(L)'
;MKNSIISFVSPARRELTIGIAAIAVFLAVGRFIMLDGTAWNVMALIAVAALAAAVGRKVDGVRALDIPARTWFPGAMVVQVAGVAALSGIATLSMWISYARNPWYSAFDLFVVTNGGGAPFRDTNGEPYLVEGAGTDPSTWALTYLVLLACFLAAAGAGTAFGVAVAAWSPAAAIAVPLAGLAIVYASGLAASFTGMRFADPVLSAFVWTIPLAIAAIGFTWFASNRVEP
;
A
#
# COMPACT_ATOMS: atom_id res chain seq x y z
N MET A 1 6.17 30.64 -10.74
CA MET A 1 6.31 29.57 -9.72
C MET A 1 5.82 28.27 -10.33
N LYS A 2 6.66 27.24 -10.45
CA LYS A 2 6.21 25.92 -10.95
C LYS A 2 5.29 25.29 -9.89
N ASN A 3 4.16 24.73 -10.32
CA ASN A 3 3.24 23.98 -9.47
C ASN A 3 3.96 22.74 -8.90
N SER A 4 3.83 22.47 -7.59
CA SER A 4 4.50 21.34 -6.91
C SER A 4 4.16 19.99 -7.55
N ILE A 5 2.90 19.80 -7.98
CA ILE A 5 2.45 18.58 -8.66
C ILE A 5 3.16 18.43 -10.02
N ILE A 6 3.21 19.50 -10.82
CA ILE A 6 3.84 19.46 -12.15
C ILE A 6 5.34 19.19 -12.02
N SER A 7 5.97 19.77 -11.00
CA SER A 7 7.39 19.62 -10.69
C SER A 7 7.76 18.17 -10.33
N PHE A 8 6.84 17.43 -9.71
CA PHE A 8 7.00 16.01 -9.40
C PHE A 8 6.65 15.10 -10.59
N VAL A 9 5.56 15.40 -11.30
CA VAL A 9 5.05 14.53 -12.36
C VAL A 9 5.89 14.64 -13.62
N SER A 10 6.41 15.82 -14.00
CA SER A 10 7.06 15.99 -15.30
C SER A 10 8.24 15.02 -15.56
N PRO A 11 9.12 14.71 -14.59
CA PRO A 11 10.24 13.79 -14.81
C PRO A 11 9.81 12.31 -14.80
N ALA A 12 8.67 11.99 -14.19
CA ALA A 12 8.20 10.62 -13.93
C ALA A 12 6.86 10.27 -14.58
N ARG A 13 6.32 11.15 -15.44
CA ARG A 13 4.93 11.08 -15.94
C ARG A 13 4.65 9.74 -16.61
N ARG A 14 5.58 9.26 -17.44
CA ARG A 14 5.39 8.01 -18.18
C ARG A 14 5.39 6.80 -17.25
N GLU A 15 6.33 6.69 -16.31
CA GLU A 15 6.33 5.54 -15.38
C GLU A 15 5.16 5.58 -14.42
N LEU A 16 4.78 6.77 -13.91
CA LEU A 16 3.61 6.92 -13.04
C LEU A 16 2.34 6.48 -13.76
N THR A 17 2.08 6.97 -14.98
CA THR A 17 0.88 6.61 -15.72
C THR A 17 0.84 5.13 -16.06
N ILE A 18 1.93 4.59 -16.63
CA ILE A 18 1.97 3.17 -17.04
C ILE A 18 1.93 2.25 -15.82
N GLY A 19 2.69 2.57 -14.77
CA GLY A 19 2.77 1.80 -13.55
C GLY A 19 1.45 1.75 -12.80
N ILE A 20 0.80 2.91 -12.57
CA ILE A 20 -0.50 2.97 -11.91
C ILE A 20 -1.56 2.23 -12.75
N ALA A 21 -1.57 2.42 -14.08
CA ALA A 21 -2.52 1.72 -14.95
C ALA A 21 -2.30 0.19 -14.92
N ALA A 22 -1.05 -0.27 -14.96
CA ALA A 22 -0.72 -1.68 -14.89
C ALA A 22 -1.15 -2.30 -13.55
N ILE A 23 -0.88 -1.61 -12.43
CA ILE A 23 -1.28 -2.07 -11.10
C ILE A 23 -2.81 -2.06 -10.96
N ALA A 24 -3.49 -1.04 -11.49
CA ALA A 24 -4.95 -0.97 -11.51
C ALA A 24 -5.56 -2.14 -12.29
N VAL A 25 -5.04 -2.45 -13.47
CA VAL A 25 -5.50 -3.61 -14.27
C VAL A 25 -5.21 -4.93 -13.54
N PHE A 26 -4.01 -5.06 -12.97
CA PHE A 26 -3.62 -6.22 -12.17
C PHE A 26 -4.56 -6.44 -10.98
N LEU A 27 -4.86 -5.39 -10.23
CA LEU A 27 -5.81 -5.42 -9.11
C LEU A 27 -7.23 -5.72 -9.58
N ALA A 28 -7.66 -5.14 -10.70
CA ALA A 28 -9.00 -5.30 -11.23
C ALA A 28 -9.25 -6.72 -11.77
N VAL A 29 -8.27 -7.32 -12.46
CA VAL A 29 -8.48 -8.56 -13.25
C VAL A 29 -7.78 -9.77 -12.64
N GLY A 30 -6.60 -9.60 -12.05
CA GLY A 30 -5.72 -10.70 -11.66
C GLY A 30 -6.35 -11.67 -10.65
N ARG A 31 -7.12 -11.14 -9.69
CA ARG A 31 -7.73 -11.93 -8.60
C ARG A 31 -8.77 -12.97 -9.03
N PHE A 32 -9.27 -12.90 -10.26
CA PHE A 32 -10.33 -13.80 -10.74
C PHE A 32 -9.82 -15.17 -11.23
N ILE A 33 -8.50 -15.39 -11.26
CA ILE A 33 -7.90 -16.60 -11.83
C ILE A 33 -7.57 -17.67 -10.77
N MET A 34 -7.37 -17.31 -9.49
CA MET A 34 -6.91 -18.26 -8.45
C MET A 34 -7.63 -18.19 -7.09
N LEU A 35 -8.62 -17.31 -6.89
CA LEU A 35 -9.33 -17.10 -5.60
C LEU A 35 -8.46 -16.72 -4.38
N ASP A 36 -7.13 -16.68 -4.48
CA ASP A 36 -6.21 -16.21 -3.44
C ASP A 36 -6.05 -14.68 -3.47
N GLY A 37 -7.02 -13.97 -2.90
CA GLY A 37 -7.00 -12.50 -2.84
C GLY A 37 -5.80 -11.93 -2.06
N THR A 38 -5.31 -12.66 -1.06
CA THR A 38 -4.17 -12.24 -0.23
C THR A 38 -2.92 -12.06 -1.08
N ALA A 39 -2.54 -13.07 -1.86
CA ALA A 39 -1.34 -13.00 -2.68
C ALA A 39 -1.40 -11.85 -3.70
N TRP A 40 -2.56 -11.60 -4.30
CA TRP A 40 -2.75 -10.48 -5.24
C TRP A 40 -2.55 -9.12 -4.57
N ASN A 41 -3.12 -8.92 -3.38
CA ASN A 41 -2.94 -7.68 -2.63
C ASN A 41 -1.48 -7.47 -2.20
N VAL A 42 -0.79 -8.54 -1.76
CA VAL A 42 0.65 -8.49 -1.43
C VAL A 42 1.51 -8.14 -2.65
N MET A 43 1.25 -8.77 -3.80
CA MET A 43 1.98 -8.46 -5.04
C MET A 43 1.73 -7.02 -5.50
N ALA A 44 0.52 -6.50 -5.34
CA ALA A 44 0.21 -5.11 -5.62
C ALA A 44 0.97 -4.15 -4.68
N LEU A 45 1.09 -4.48 -3.39
CA LEU A 45 1.90 -3.70 -2.44
C LEU A 45 3.36 -3.64 -2.87
N ILE A 46 3.94 -4.79 -3.28
CA ILE A 46 5.30 -4.87 -3.80
C ILE A 46 5.44 -4.00 -5.06
N ALA A 47 4.48 -4.08 -5.99
CA ALA A 47 4.50 -3.28 -7.22
C ALA A 47 4.40 -1.77 -6.94
N VAL A 48 3.57 -1.35 -5.99
CA VAL A 48 3.47 0.05 -5.55
C VAL A 48 4.79 0.51 -4.94
N ALA A 49 5.41 -0.28 -4.07
CA ALA A 49 6.71 0.05 -3.49
C ALA A 49 7.81 0.17 -4.56
N ALA A 50 7.85 -0.76 -5.53
CA ALA A 50 8.80 -0.73 -6.63
C ALA A 50 8.62 0.50 -7.54
N LEU A 51 7.37 0.84 -7.87
CA LEU A 51 7.05 2.05 -8.64
C LEU A 51 7.47 3.31 -7.89
N ALA A 52 7.12 3.40 -6.60
CA ALA A 52 7.49 4.53 -5.76
C ALA A 52 9.02 4.67 -5.62
N ALA A 53 9.75 3.56 -5.50
CA ALA A 53 11.21 3.55 -5.51
C ALA A 53 11.80 4.02 -6.84
N ALA A 54 11.24 3.56 -7.97
CA ALA A 54 11.67 4.00 -9.29
C ALA A 54 11.50 5.52 -9.47
N VAL A 55 10.39 6.07 -8.97
CA VAL A 55 10.13 7.51 -8.98
C VAL A 55 11.02 8.26 -7.98
N GLY A 56 11.22 7.72 -6.78
CA GLY A 56 12.11 8.29 -5.76
C GLY A 56 13.55 8.42 -6.24
N ARG A 57 14.07 7.45 -7.01
CA ARG A 57 15.40 7.53 -7.62
C ARG A 57 15.57 8.69 -8.59
N LYS A 58 14.48 9.24 -9.13
CA LYS A 58 14.52 10.39 -10.04
C LYS A 58 14.75 11.72 -9.34
N VAL A 59 14.96 11.72 -8.02
CA VAL A 59 15.32 12.94 -7.29
C VAL A 59 16.55 13.62 -7.91
N ASP A 60 17.47 12.88 -8.52
CA ASP A 60 18.65 13.44 -9.23
C ASP A 60 18.25 14.27 -10.46
N GLY A 61 17.23 13.85 -11.21
CA GLY A 61 16.71 14.61 -12.35
C GLY A 61 15.95 15.88 -11.91
N VAL A 62 15.46 15.90 -10.67
CA VAL A 62 14.84 17.08 -10.04
C VAL A 62 15.93 18.07 -9.61
N ARG A 63 17.09 17.58 -9.16
CA ARG A 63 18.30 18.40 -8.91
C ARG A 63 18.76 19.11 -10.18
N ALA A 64 18.82 18.40 -11.31
CA ALA A 64 19.23 18.97 -12.60
C ALA A 64 18.28 20.07 -13.13
N LEU A 65 17.11 20.23 -12.51
CA LEU A 65 16.09 21.23 -12.87
C LEU A 65 15.97 22.36 -11.84
N ASP A 66 16.88 22.44 -10.86
CA ASP A 66 16.89 23.41 -9.74
C ASP A 66 15.53 23.51 -9.01
N ILE A 67 14.88 22.36 -8.80
CA ILE A 67 13.60 22.30 -8.08
C ILE A 67 13.90 21.99 -6.60
N PRO A 68 13.56 22.91 -5.66
CA PRO A 68 13.78 22.68 -4.23
C PRO A 68 13.02 21.45 -3.70
N ALA A 69 13.59 20.75 -2.71
CA ALA A 69 12.96 19.58 -2.08
C ALA A 69 11.62 19.97 -1.43
N ARG A 70 11.55 21.17 -0.83
CA ARG A 70 10.31 21.77 -0.30
C ARG A 70 9.18 21.92 -1.33
N THR A 71 9.49 21.93 -2.63
CA THR A 71 8.50 22.02 -3.72
C THR A 71 8.19 20.64 -4.31
N TRP A 72 9.20 19.78 -4.43
CA TRP A 72 9.04 18.42 -4.96
C TRP A 72 8.28 17.49 -4.00
N PHE A 73 8.63 17.53 -2.71
CA PHE A 73 8.13 16.61 -1.71
C PHE A 73 6.60 16.69 -1.51
N PRO A 74 5.98 17.88 -1.38
CA PRO A 74 4.52 17.97 -1.30
C PRO A 74 3.82 17.44 -2.56
N GLY A 75 4.39 17.68 -3.74
CA GLY A 75 3.88 17.15 -5.01
C GLY A 75 3.94 15.62 -5.05
N ALA A 76 5.05 15.04 -4.58
CA ALA A 76 5.24 13.61 -4.44
C ALA A 76 4.18 12.98 -3.54
N MET A 77 3.96 13.58 -2.37
CA MET A 77 2.98 13.10 -1.39
C MET A 77 1.56 13.15 -1.95
N VAL A 78 1.15 14.26 -2.57
CA VAL A 78 -0.20 14.40 -3.14
C VAL A 78 -0.46 13.35 -4.23
N VAL A 79 0.48 13.17 -5.16
CA VAL A 79 0.34 12.20 -6.26
C VAL A 79 0.32 10.77 -5.74
N GLN A 80 1.16 10.45 -4.76
CA GLN A 80 1.17 9.13 -4.14
C GLN A 80 -0.14 8.85 -3.40
N VAL A 81 -0.58 9.76 -2.52
CA VAL A 81 -1.83 9.63 -1.77
C VAL A 81 -3.02 9.44 -2.71
N ALA A 82 -3.14 10.28 -3.75
CA ALA A 82 -4.22 10.16 -4.72
C ALA A 82 -4.16 8.82 -5.49
N GLY A 83 -2.96 8.42 -5.93
CA GLY A 83 -2.75 7.15 -6.64
C GLY A 83 -3.11 5.94 -5.78
N VAL A 84 -2.61 5.87 -4.54
CA VAL A 84 -2.92 4.74 -3.66
C VAL A 84 -4.36 4.73 -3.19
N ALA A 85 -5.00 5.90 -3.02
CA ALA A 85 -6.42 5.98 -2.72
C ALA A 85 -7.28 5.38 -3.83
N ALA A 86 -6.93 5.66 -5.09
CA ALA A 86 -7.60 5.06 -6.25
C ALA A 86 -7.36 3.55 -6.33
N LEU A 87 -6.11 3.09 -6.17
CA LEU A 87 -5.76 1.66 -6.18
C LEU A 87 -6.44 0.89 -5.04
N SER A 88 -6.54 1.49 -3.85
CA SER A 88 -7.29 0.93 -2.71
C SER A 88 -8.76 0.75 -3.05
N GLY A 89 -9.38 1.77 -3.66
CA GLY A 89 -10.78 1.70 -4.10
C GLY A 89 -11.02 0.60 -5.12
N ILE A 90 -10.13 0.47 -6.12
CA ILE A 90 -10.19 -0.62 -7.11
C ILE A 90 -10.04 -1.97 -6.41
N ALA A 91 -9.07 -2.11 -5.51
CA ALA A 91 -8.84 -3.35 -4.79
C ALA A 91 -10.05 -3.75 -3.93
N THR A 92 -10.62 -2.81 -3.17
CA THR A 92 -11.83 -3.04 -2.36
C THR A 92 -13.02 -3.43 -3.22
N LEU A 93 -13.27 -2.70 -4.33
CA LEU A 93 -14.39 -3.02 -5.22
C LEU A 93 -14.26 -4.41 -5.83
N SER A 94 -13.05 -4.77 -6.27
CA SER A 94 -12.80 -6.10 -6.81
C SER A 94 -12.89 -7.20 -5.74
N MET A 95 -12.56 -6.93 -4.47
CA MET A 95 -12.81 -7.86 -3.34
C MET A 95 -14.31 -8.05 -3.14
N TRP A 96 -15.06 -6.94 -3.14
CA TRP A 96 -16.51 -6.96 -2.98
C TRP A 96 -17.20 -7.78 -4.07
N ILE A 97 -16.78 -7.62 -5.34
CA ILE A 97 -17.33 -8.42 -6.45
C ILE A 97 -17.03 -9.91 -6.27
N SER A 98 -15.82 -10.28 -5.85
CA SER A 98 -15.47 -11.69 -5.61
C SER A 98 -16.24 -12.27 -4.43
N TYR A 99 -16.33 -11.53 -3.32
CA TYR A 99 -17.12 -11.90 -2.15
C TYR A 99 -18.61 -12.08 -2.47
N ALA A 100 -19.20 -11.15 -3.25
CA ALA A 100 -20.61 -11.22 -3.64
C ALA A 100 -20.94 -12.46 -4.49
N ARG A 101 -19.94 -13.03 -5.18
CA ARG A 101 -20.09 -14.29 -5.93
C ARG A 101 -19.90 -15.52 -5.03
N ASN A 102 -18.97 -15.44 -4.08
CA ASN A 102 -18.68 -16.53 -3.17
C ASN A 102 -18.15 -15.99 -1.81
N PRO A 103 -18.94 -16.06 -0.73
CA PRO A 103 -18.52 -15.59 0.60
C PRO A 103 -17.28 -16.29 1.16
N TRP A 104 -16.96 -17.51 0.69
CA TRP A 104 -15.70 -18.18 1.04
C TRP A 104 -14.45 -17.38 0.64
N TYR A 105 -14.59 -16.39 -0.24
CA TYR A 105 -13.51 -15.46 -0.58
C TYR A 105 -12.88 -14.80 0.65
N SER A 106 -13.65 -14.50 1.71
CA SER A 106 -13.10 -13.90 2.93
C SER A 106 -12.12 -14.80 3.67
N ALA A 107 -12.15 -16.11 3.45
CA ALA A 107 -11.17 -17.05 4.03
C ALA A 107 -9.83 -17.06 3.27
N PHE A 108 -9.81 -16.57 2.02
CA PHE A 108 -8.64 -16.56 1.14
C PHE A 108 -8.03 -15.17 0.95
N ASP A 109 -8.67 -14.12 1.47
CA ASP A 109 -8.19 -12.75 1.38
C ASP A 109 -8.12 -12.11 2.78
N LEU A 110 -6.91 -12.13 3.35
CA LEU A 110 -6.63 -11.57 4.68
C LEU A 110 -6.95 -10.07 4.79
N PHE A 111 -7.08 -9.35 3.68
CA PHE A 111 -7.41 -7.93 3.71
C PHE A 111 -8.92 -7.67 3.84
N VAL A 112 -9.77 -8.69 3.65
CA VAL A 112 -11.23 -8.55 3.84
C VAL A 112 -11.52 -8.45 5.33
N VAL A 113 -12.09 -7.33 5.74
CA VAL A 113 -12.61 -7.18 7.10
C VAL A 113 -14.02 -7.77 7.14
N THR A 114 -14.27 -8.64 8.12
CA THR A 114 -15.59 -9.22 8.39
C THR A 114 -16.08 -8.79 9.77
N ASN A 115 -17.38 -8.88 10.02
CA ASN A 115 -17.98 -8.61 11.33
C ASN A 115 -18.08 -9.86 12.22
N GLY A 116 -17.48 -10.98 11.79
CA GLY A 116 -17.51 -12.27 12.49
C GLY A 116 -18.84 -13.03 12.40
N GLY A 117 -19.88 -12.46 11.81
CA GLY A 117 -21.16 -13.14 11.57
C GLY A 117 -21.11 -14.14 10.41
N GLY A 118 -22.23 -14.81 10.15
CA GLY A 118 -22.39 -15.70 9.00
C GLY A 118 -22.83 -14.97 7.73
N ALA A 119 -22.37 -15.43 6.56
CA ALA A 119 -22.84 -14.96 5.26
C ALA A 119 -23.66 -16.06 4.54
N PRO A 120 -24.85 -15.76 3.98
CA PRO A 120 -25.66 -16.76 3.31
C PRO A 120 -25.00 -17.25 2.02
N PHE A 121 -25.00 -18.57 1.82
CA PHE A 121 -24.53 -19.22 0.61
C PHE A 121 -25.32 -20.49 0.31
N ARG A 122 -25.09 -21.10 -0.85
CA ARG A 122 -25.71 -22.37 -1.26
C ARG A 122 -24.63 -23.41 -1.48
N ASP A 123 -24.87 -24.64 -1.03
CA ASP A 123 -23.95 -25.75 -1.26
C ASP A 123 -24.02 -26.23 -2.72
N THR A 124 -23.23 -27.25 -3.06
CA THR A 124 -23.21 -27.86 -4.39
C THR A 124 -24.55 -28.48 -4.80
N ASN A 125 -25.41 -28.82 -3.82
CA ASN A 125 -26.75 -29.37 -4.02
C ASN A 125 -27.84 -28.27 -4.05
N GLY A 126 -27.48 -27.00 -3.82
CA GLY A 126 -28.38 -25.86 -3.78
C GLY A 126 -28.98 -25.55 -2.41
N GLU A 127 -28.64 -26.31 -1.37
CA GLU A 127 -29.15 -26.14 0.00
C GLU A 127 -28.54 -24.88 0.64
N PRO A 128 -29.37 -24.01 1.25
CA PRO A 128 -28.89 -22.80 1.89
C PRO A 128 -28.17 -23.10 3.21
N TYR A 129 -27.02 -22.49 3.41
CA TYR A 129 -26.27 -22.51 4.66
C TYR A 129 -25.55 -21.18 4.92
N LEU A 130 -24.96 -21.03 6.10
CA LEU A 130 -24.16 -19.86 6.46
C LEU A 130 -22.66 -20.19 6.40
N VAL A 131 -21.90 -19.36 5.73
CA VAL A 131 -20.43 -19.34 5.82
C VAL A 131 -20.08 -18.54 7.07
N GLU A 132 -19.70 -19.24 8.14
CA GLU A 132 -19.35 -18.65 9.42
C GLU A 132 -18.13 -17.72 9.31
N GLY A 133 -18.17 -16.60 10.04
CA GLY A 133 -17.09 -15.60 10.05
C GLY A 133 -16.96 -14.76 8.78
N ALA A 134 -17.78 -14.99 7.76
CA ALA A 134 -17.75 -14.27 6.49
C ALA A 134 -18.70 -13.06 6.43
N GLY A 135 -19.46 -12.78 7.49
CA GLY A 135 -20.42 -11.68 7.54
C GLY A 135 -19.78 -10.32 7.23
N THR A 136 -20.44 -9.51 6.40
CA THR A 136 -20.00 -8.16 6.04
C THR A 136 -21.15 -7.17 6.06
N ASP A 137 -20.83 -5.90 6.24
CA ASP A 137 -21.77 -4.78 6.21
C ASP A 137 -21.04 -3.53 5.68
N PRO A 138 -21.71 -2.37 5.47
CA PRO A 138 -21.06 -1.19 4.92
C PRO A 138 -19.82 -0.72 5.72
N SER A 139 -19.81 -0.94 7.05
CA SER A 139 -18.68 -0.55 7.90
C SER A 139 -17.47 -1.45 7.67
N THR A 140 -17.67 -2.74 7.45
CA THR A 140 -16.57 -3.68 7.18
C THR A 140 -15.90 -3.40 5.81
N TRP A 141 -16.68 -2.98 4.82
CA TRP A 141 -16.13 -2.56 3.52
C TRP A 141 -15.40 -1.22 3.59
N ALA A 142 -15.89 -0.27 4.37
CA ALA A 142 -15.17 0.96 4.66
C ALA A 142 -13.83 0.67 5.38
N LEU A 143 -13.84 -0.24 6.36
CA LEU A 143 -12.61 -0.68 7.05
C LEU A 143 -11.65 -1.39 6.11
N THR A 144 -12.14 -2.28 5.24
CA THR A 144 -11.34 -2.96 4.20
C THR A 144 -10.62 -1.96 3.30
N TYR A 145 -11.32 -0.91 2.86
CA TYR A 145 -10.72 0.18 2.09
C TYR A 145 -9.63 0.91 2.88
N LEU A 146 -9.89 1.26 4.14
CA LEU A 146 -8.93 1.98 4.96
C LEU A 146 -7.69 1.13 5.29
N VAL A 147 -7.86 -0.17 5.49
CA VAL A 147 -6.77 -1.14 5.68
C VAL A 147 -5.87 -1.16 4.44
N LEU A 148 -6.45 -1.34 3.25
CA LEU A 148 -5.71 -1.32 2.00
C LEU A 148 -5.02 0.02 1.75
N LEU A 149 -5.71 1.13 2.04
CA LEU A 149 -5.15 2.47 1.94
C LEU A 149 -3.93 2.64 2.82
N ALA A 150 -4.01 2.22 4.08
CA ALA A 150 -2.88 2.28 5.01
C ALA A 150 -1.70 1.42 4.53
N CYS A 151 -1.96 0.19 4.08
CA CYS A 151 -0.95 -0.69 3.50
C CYS A 151 -0.28 -0.10 2.25
N PHE A 152 -1.07 0.43 1.30
CA PHE A 152 -0.51 1.02 0.09
C PHE A 152 0.24 2.33 0.36
N LEU A 153 -0.21 3.16 1.30
CA LEU A 153 0.53 4.34 1.76
C LEU A 153 1.89 3.95 2.35
N ALA A 154 1.92 2.93 3.21
CA ALA A 154 3.15 2.39 3.77
C ALA A 154 4.09 1.86 2.68
N ALA A 155 3.57 1.11 1.71
CA ALA A 155 4.36 0.60 0.58
C ALA A 155 4.93 1.74 -0.29
N ALA A 156 4.10 2.74 -0.62
CA ALA A 156 4.51 3.89 -1.42
C ALA A 156 5.56 4.75 -0.69
N GLY A 157 5.35 5.00 0.60
CA GLY A 157 6.28 5.71 1.46
C GLY A 157 7.63 4.99 1.55
N ALA A 158 7.62 3.70 1.90
CA ALA A 158 8.84 2.88 2.01
C ALA A 158 9.59 2.79 0.68
N GLY A 159 8.87 2.61 -0.42
CA GLY A 159 9.42 2.62 -1.77
C GLY A 159 10.10 3.96 -2.09
N THR A 160 9.42 5.07 -1.86
CA THR A 160 9.98 6.42 -2.09
C THR A 160 11.23 6.66 -1.26
N ALA A 161 11.18 6.35 0.04
CA ALA A 161 12.31 6.48 0.96
C ALA A 161 13.53 5.68 0.47
N PHE A 162 13.30 4.43 0.04
CA PHE A 162 14.35 3.58 -0.53
C PHE A 162 14.91 4.17 -1.83
N GLY A 163 14.04 4.61 -2.75
CA GLY A 163 14.46 5.21 -4.01
C GLY A 163 15.31 6.46 -3.81
N VAL A 164 14.92 7.34 -2.89
CA VAL A 164 15.67 8.55 -2.54
C VAL A 164 17.00 8.19 -1.88
N ALA A 165 17.04 7.23 -0.95
CA ALA A 165 18.28 6.80 -0.31
C ALA A 165 19.28 6.20 -1.30
N VAL A 166 18.82 5.41 -2.26
CA VAL A 166 19.68 4.86 -3.34
C VAL A 166 20.28 5.97 -4.19
N ALA A 167 19.53 7.04 -4.45
CA ALA A 167 20.02 8.19 -5.23
C ALA A 167 20.88 9.17 -4.41
N ALA A 168 20.69 9.22 -3.09
CA ALA A 168 21.35 10.19 -2.22
C ALA A 168 22.61 9.65 -1.54
N TRP A 169 22.66 8.35 -1.22
CA TRP A 169 23.63 7.78 -0.29
C TRP A 169 24.43 6.62 -0.89
N SER A 170 25.48 6.20 -0.18
CA SER A 170 26.27 5.03 -0.57
C SER A 170 25.44 3.74 -0.56
N PRO A 171 25.83 2.70 -1.33
CA PRO A 171 25.10 1.43 -1.37
C PRO A 171 24.84 0.80 0.01
N ALA A 172 25.78 0.95 0.95
CA ALA A 172 25.62 0.48 2.32
C ALA A 172 24.50 1.20 3.09
N ALA A 173 24.35 2.51 2.89
CA ALA A 173 23.28 3.29 3.51
C ALA A 173 21.91 3.05 2.84
N ALA A 174 21.88 2.69 1.56
CA ALA A 174 20.67 2.29 0.86
C ALA A 174 20.12 0.93 1.37
N ILE A 175 21.00 0.00 1.76
CA ILE A 175 20.62 -1.29 2.37
C ILE A 175 20.04 -1.11 3.79
N ALA A 176 20.43 -0.05 4.51
CA ALA A 176 19.91 0.23 5.84
C ALA A 176 18.40 0.56 5.83
N VAL A 177 17.84 1.04 4.72
CA VAL A 177 16.41 1.38 4.59
C VAL A 177 15.49 0.17 4.67
N PRO A 178 15.65 -0.89 3.84
CA PRO A 178 14.84 -2.09 3.96
C PRO A 178 15.07 -2.79 5.31
N LEU A 179 16.29 -2.78 5.85
CA LEU A 179 16.59 -3.36 7.17
C LEU A 179 15.87 -2.62 8.31
N ALA A 180 15.84 -1.28 8.28
CA ALA A 180 15.10 -0.47 9.24
C ALA A 180 13.59 -0.72 9.14
N GLY A 181 13.06 -0.84 7.92
CA GLY A 181 11.66 -1.23 7.71
C GLY A 181 11.32 -2.60 8.30
N LEU A 182 12.20 -3.59 8.09
CA LEU A 182 12.08 -4.93 8.66
C LEU A 182 12.15 -4.92 10.19
N ALA A 183 13.07 -4.13 10.76
CA ALA A 183 13.21 -3.96 12.19
C ALA A 183 11.97 -3.28 12.81
N ILE A 184 11.39 -2.27 12.15
CA ILE A 184 10.14 -1.64 12.58
C ILE A 184 9.01 -2.67 12.57
N VAL A 185 8.81 -3.41 11.48
CA VAL A 185 7.78 -4.45 11.41
C VAL A 185 7.97 -5.50 12.51
N TYR A 186 9.20 -5.96 12.73
CA TYR A 186 9.52 -6.95 13.75
C TYR A 186 9.28 -6.43 15.18
N ALA A 187 9.83 -5.26 15.53
CA ALA A 187 9.69 -4.67 16.86
C ALA A 187 8.23 -4.32 17.17
N SER A 188 7.51 -3.85 16.16
CA SER A 188 6.09 -3.56 16.31
C SER A 188 5.35 -4.88 16.54
N GLY A 189 5.56 -5.90 15.69
CA GLY A 189 4.99 -7.24 15.89
C GLY A 189 5.26 -7.86 17.26
N LEU A 190 6.47 -7.66 17.80
CA LEU A 190 6.85 -8.05 19.16
C LEU A 190 6.04 -7.26 20.22
N ALA A 191 5.82 -5.97 20.02
CA ALA A 191 5.00 -5.16 20.92
C ALA A 191 3.53 -5.64 20.97
N ALA A 192 2.95 -6.10 19.85
CA ALA A 192 1.59 -6.65 19.86
C ALA A 192 1.44 -7.98 20.59
N SER A 193 2.45 -8.84 20.51
CA SER A 193 2.38 -10.13 21.19
C SER A 193 2.34 -9.95 22.71
N PHE A 194 2.98 -8.90 23.25
CA PHE A 194 2.91 -8.55 24.68
C PHE A 194 1.56 -7.97 25.13
N THR A 195 0.75 -7.45 24.20
CA THR A 195 -0.58 -6.91 24.51
C THR A 195 -1.70 -7.94 24.28
N GLY A 196 -1.37 -9.19 23.95
CA GLY A 196 -2.35 -10.24 23.63
C GLY A 196 -3.07 -10.02 22.29
N MET A 197 -2.54 -9.13 21.44
CA MET A 197 -3.10 -8.88 20.11
C MET A 197 -2.76 -10.04 19.17
N ARG A 198 -3.76 -10.55 18.44
CA ARG A 198 -3.52 -11.59 17.43
C ARG A 198 -3.03 -10.95 16.13
N PHE A 199 -1.92 -11.47 15.62
CA PHE A 199 -1.36 -11.10 14.30
C PHE A 199 -2.35 -11.27 13.12
N ALA A 200 -3.42 -12.04 13.32
CA ALA A 200 -4.41 -12.34 12.30
C ALA A 200 -5.55 -11.31 12.20
N ASP A 201 -5.61 -10.29 13.07
CA ASP A 201 -6.61 -9.21 12.92
C ASP A 201 -6.12 -8.21 11.87
N PRO A 202 -6.78 -8.10 10.70
CA PRO A 202 -6.32 -7.25 9.61
C PRO A 202 -6.49 -5.76 9.90
N VAL A 203 -7.45 -5.37 10.73
CA VAL A 203 -7.67 -3.96 11.11
C VAL A 203 -6.55 -3.52 12.03
N LEU A 204 -6.36 -4.24 13.14
CA LEU A 204 -5.32 -3.91 14.11
C LEU A 204 -3.92 -4.03 13.49
N SER A 205 -3.67 -5.07 12.69
CA SER A 205 -2.37 -5.25 12.05
C SER A 205 -2.11 -4.17 11.00
N ALA A 206 -3.10 -3.77 10.20
CA ALA A 206 -2.88 -2.68 9.26
C ALA A 206 -2.55 -1.38 10.01
N PHE A 207 -3.37 -0.93 10.94
CA PHE A 207 -3.17 0.41 11.52
C PHE A 207 -2.00 0.50 12.49
N VAL A 208 -1.74 -0.53 13.31
CA VAL A 208 -0.63 -0.51 14.28
C VAL A 208 0.72 -0.64 13.58
N TRP A 209 0.82 -1.36 12.46
CA TRP A 209 2.10 -1.58 11.75
C TRP A 209 2.37 -0.60 10.63
N THR A 210 1.34 -0.23 9.85
CA THR A 210 1.55 0.57 8.63
C THR A 210 1.62 2.06 8.92
N ILE A 211 0.92 2.59 9.94
CA ILE A 211 0.99 4.01 10.29
C ILE A 211 2.40 4.41 10.77
N PRO A 212 3.04 3.72 11.73
CA PRO A 212 4.39 4.07 12.15
C PRO A 212 5.40 3.95 11.00
N LEU A 213 5.27 2.91 10.16
CA LEU A 213 6.12 2.73 8.99
C LEU A 213 5.95 3.88 7.99
N ALA A 214 4.71 4.31 7.72
CA ALA A 214 4.42 5.44 6.84
C ALA A 214 4.98 6.75 7.40
N ILE A 215 4.80 7.03 8.70
CA ILE A 215 5.35 8.22 9.36
C ILE A 215 6.87 8.22 9.28
N ALA A 216 7.52 7.10 9.61
CA ALA A 216 8.97 6.95 9.52
C ALA A 216 9.45 7.15 8.07
N ALA A 217 8.76 6.58 7.09
CA ALA A 217 9.11 6.73 5.68
C ALA A 217 8.95 8.17 5.19
N ILE A 218 7.89 8.89 5.59
CA ILE A 218 7.69 10.31 5.28
C ILE A 218 8.82 11.15 5.87
N GLY A 219 9.10 11.00 7.17
CA GLY A 219 10.15 11.75 7.85
C GLY A 219 11.54 11.48 7.26
N PHE A 220 11.82 10.21 6.94
CA PHE A 220 13.06 9.81 6.30
C PHE A 220 13.19 10.37 4.88
N THR A 221 12.13 10.30 4.08
CA THR A 221 12.12 10.83 2.70
C THR A 221 12.37 12.34 2.73
N TRP A 222 11.74 13.07 3.64
CA TRP A 222 11.98 14.51 3.83
C TRP A 222 13.43 14.82 4.22
N PHE A 223 13.96 14.09 5.20
CA PHE A 223 15.34 14.25 5.65
C PHE A 223 16.36 13.95 4.55
N ALA A 224 16.17 12.84 3.84
CA ALA A 224 17.02 12.43 2.74
C ALA A 224 16.94 13.42 1.57
N SER A 225 15.76 13.96 1.26
CA SER A 225 15.60 14.98 0.22
C SER A 225 16.24 16.32 0.59
N ASN A 226 16.28 16.70 1.87
CA ASN A 226 16.90 17.95 2.32
C ASN A 226 18.43 17.86 2.39
N ARG A 227 19.00 16.69 2.68
CA ARG A 227 20.47 16.47 2.59
C ARG A 227 21.01 16.52 1.16
N VAL A 228 20.11 16.60 0.20
CA VAL A 228 20.35 16.54 -1.22
C VAL A 228 20.17 17.91 -1.88
N GLU A 229 19.68 18.93 -1.15
CA GLU A 229 19.70 20.32 -1.60
C GLU A 229 21.15 20.85 -1.66
N PRO A 230 21.53 21.63 -2.70
CA PRO A 230 22.86 22.23 -2.82
C PRO A 230 23.17 23.27 -1.75
#